data_AF-A0A3B6VBA7-F1
#
_entry.id   AF-A0A3B6VBA7-F1
#
_cell.length_a   1.000
_cell.length_b   1.000
_cell.length_c   1.000
_cell.angle_alpha   90.00
_cell.angle_beta   90.00
_cell.angle_gamma   90.00
#
_symmetry.space_group_name_H-M   'P 1'
#
loop_
_entity.id
_entity.type
_entity.pdbx_description
1 polymer ?
#
loop_
_entity_poly.entity_id
_entity_poly.type
_entity_poly.pdbx_seq_one_letter_code
_entity_poly.pdbx_strand_id
1 'polypeptide(L)'
;MKDYLEYNGSLNNIDISPRNIFKEGYSAKIINSQDDFIDMMLRRNLLSHTYDFVKFKEIIKRIENNYLKILNELYNFFLDKIND
;
A
#
# COMPACT_ATOMS: atom_id res chain seq x y z
N MET A 1 4.37 6.89 -3.25
CA MET A 1 3.61 7.37 -2.08
C MET A 1 4.49 7.99 -0.99
N LYS A 2 5.44 7.26 -0.38
CA LYS A 2 6.37 7.85 0.61
C LYS A 2 6.96 9.17 0.14
N ASP A 3 7.61 9.16 -1.02
CA ASP A 3 8.33 10.33 -1.52
C ASP A 3 7.38 11.50 -1.84
N TYR A 4 6.14 11.21 -2.22
CA TYR A 4 5.09 12.21 -2.40
C TYR A 4 4.66 12.85 -1.07
N LEU A 5 4.46 12.04 -0.02
CA LEU A 5 4.16 12.54 1.32
C LEU A 5 5.33 13.35 1.90
N GLU A 6 6.56 12.92 1.64
CA GLU A 6 7.77 13.63 2.06
C GLU A 6 7.89 14.98 1.35
N TYR A 7 7.69 15.02 0.03
CA TYR A 7 7.68 16.25 -0.75
C TYR A 7 6.65 17.25 -0.24
N ASN A 8 5.47 16.78 0.17
CA ASN A 8 4.41 17.61 0.75
C ASN A 8 4.63 17.95 2.24
N GLY A 9 5.79 17.60 2.82
CA GLY A 9 6.14 17.88 4.21
C GLY A 9 5.38 17.05 5.26
N SER A 10 4.60 16.05 4.83
CA SER A 10 3.77 15.22 5.72
C SER A 10 4.58 14.25 6.58
N LEU A 11 5.85 13.99 6.24
CA LEU A 11 6.71 13.04 6.96
C LEU A 11 7.78 13.70 7.87
N ASN A 12 7.80 15.03 7.98
CA ASN A 12 8.89 15.77 8.63
C ASN A 12 9.12 15.45 10.12
N ASN A 13 8.14 14.86 10.81
CA ASN A 13 8.21 14.53 12.24
C ASN A 13 7.63 13.14 12.57
N ILE A 14 7.61 12.24 11.58
CA ILE A 14 7.01 10.91 11.73
C ILE A 14 8.07 9.86 11.41
N ASP A 15 8.11 8.80 12.21
CA ASP A 15 8.96 7.64 11.92
C ASP A 15 8.61 7.03 10.55
N ILE A 16 9.60 6.93 9.66
CA ILE A 16 9.45 6.46 8.29
C ILE A 16 9.38 4.93 8.28
N SER A 17 8.27 4.40 8.80
CA SER A 17 7.91 3.00 8.69
C SER A 17 6.81 2.80 7.63
N PRO A 18 6.76 1.65 6.93
CA PRO A 18 5.70 1.38 5.98
C PRO A 18 4.29 1.56 6.56
N ARG A 19 4.08 1.16 7.82
CA ARG A 19 2.79 1.32 8.50
C ARG A 19 2.41 2.79 8.65
N ASN A 20 3.35 3.63 9.08
CA ASN A 20 3.09 5.06 9.21
C ASN A 20 2.87 5.71 7.83
N ILE A 21 3.60 5.28 6.80
CA ILE A 21 3.38 5.77 5.44
C ILE A 21 1.97 5.45 4.94
N PHE A 22 1.44 4.24 5.19
CA PHE A 22 0.06 3.90 4.84
C PHE A 22 -0.96 4.69 5.65
N LYS A 23 -0.70 4.90 6.94
CA LYS A 23 -1.55 5.73 7.80
C LYS A 23 -1.64 7.17 7.29
N GLU A 24 -0.50 7.79 6.98
CA GLU A 24 -0.46 9.14 6.44
C GLU A 24 -1.07 9.21 5.04
N GLY A 25 -0.84 8.21 4.19
CA GLY A 25 -1.48 8.11 2.88
C GLY A 25 -3.01 8.08 2.98
N TYR A 26 -3.56 7.38 3.97
CA TYR A 26 -5.00 7.37 4.22
C TYR A 26 -5.50 8.72 4.77
N SER A 27 -4.82 9.30 5.76
CA SER A 27 -5.15 10.63 6.31
C SER A 27 -5.14 11.73 5.23
N ALA A 28 -4.19 11.65 4.30
CA ALA A 28 -4.04 12.57 3.17
C ALA A 28 -4.98 12.24 1.99
N LYS A 29 -5.86 11.23 2.11
CA LYS A 29 -6.79 10.77 1.08
C LYS A 29 -6.12 10.35 -0.24
N ILE A 30 -4.87 9.88 -0.16
CA ILE A 30 -4.13 9.30 -1.29
C ILE A 30 -4.59 7.86 -1.55
N ILE A 31 -4.93 7.14 -0.48
CA ILE A 31 -5.47 5.77 -0.54
C ILE A 31 -6.78 5.68 0.22
N ASN A 32 -7.66 4.78 -0.22
CA ASN A 32 -8.99 4.59 0.37
C ASN A 32 -9.02 3.65 1.58
N SER A 33 -7.94 2.90 1.82
CA SER A 33 -7.84 1.91 2.90
C SER A 33 -6.39 1.68 3.29
N GLN A 34 -5.99 2.05 4.50
CA GLN A 34 -4.65 1.71 5.01
C GLN A 34 -4.51 0.20 5.30
N ASP A 35 -5.60 -0.46 5.70
CA ASP A 35 -5.56 -1.85 6.17
C ASP A 35 -5.27 -2.83 5.03
N ASP A 36 -5.78 -2.55 3.83
CA ASP A 36 -5.50 -3.37 2.65
C ASP A 36 -4.01 -3.32 2.26
N PHE A 37 -3.38 -2.16 2.38
CA PHE A 37 -1.94 -2.00 2.14
C PHE A 37 -1.10 -2.65 3.24
N ILE A 38 -1.52 -2.54 4.51
CA ILE A 38 -0.87 -3.20 5.63
C ILE A 38 -0.95 -4.73 5.47
N ASP A 39 -2.11 -5.27 5.12
CA ASP A 39 -2.29 -6.69 4.84
C ASP A 39 -1.38 -7.13 3.69
N MET A 40 -1.41 -6.43 2.55
CA MET A 40 -0.53 -6.70 1.42
C MET A 40 0.96 -6.76 1.81
N MET A 41 1.43 -5.78 2.59
CA MET A 41 2.81 -5.75 3.10
C MET A 41 3.13 -6.97 3.96
N LEU A 42 2.25 -7.33 4.90
CA LEU A 42 2.46 -8.48 5.78
C LEU A 42 2.49 -9.80 4.99
N ARG A 43 1.62 -9.96 3.99
CA ARG A 43 1.58 -11.17 3.15
C ARG A 43 2.80 -11.30 2.26
N ARG A 44 3.30 -10.20 1.73
CA ARG A 44 4.57 -10.17 0.99
C ARG A 44 5.72 -10.68 1.85
N ASN A 45 5.80 -10.26 3.12
CA ASN A 45 6.81 -10.78 4.05
C ASN A 45 6.63 -12.27 4.34
N LEU A 46 5.38 -12.74 4.46
CA LEU A 46 5.08 -14.15 4.70
C LEU A 46 5.49 -15.07 3.54
N LEU A 47 5.30 -14.62 2.29
CA LEU A 47 5.71 -15.35 1.08
C LEU A 47 7.21 -15.60 1.01
N SER A 48 8.03 -14.67 1.51
CA SER A 48 9.49 -14.84 1.50
C SER A 48 9.99 -15.85 2.54
N HIS A 49 9.15 -16.24 3.50
CA HIS A 49 9.56 -17.08 4.63
C HIS A 49 8.79 -18.41 4.75
N THR A 50 7.74 -18.65 3.95
CA THR A 50 6.92 -19.86 4.06
C THR A 50 6.71 -20.53 2.69
N TYR A 51 7.21 -21.76 2.53
CA TYR A 51 6.91 -22.63 1.38
C TYR A 51 5.59 -23.42 1.58
N ASP A 52 4.54 -22.75 2.06
CA ASP A 52 3.22 -23.34 2.25
C ASP A 52 2.33 -23.03 1.04
N PHE A 53 2.05 -24.07 0.26
CA PHE A 53 1.29 -23.95 -0.98
C PHE A 53 -0.18 -23.55 -0.75
N VAL A 54 -0.76 -23.87 0.41
CA VAL A 54 -2.13 -23.46 0.75
C VAL A 54 -2.18 -21.95 0.96
N LYS A 55 -1.23 -21.42 1.75
CA LYS A 55 -1.08 -19.97 1.95
C LYS A 55 -0.77 -19.24 0.65
N PHE A 56 0.06 -19.83 -0.21
CA PHE A 56 0.33 -19.27 -1.53
C PHE A 56 -0.95 -19.08 -2.34
N LYS A 57 -1.82 -20.09 -2.43
CA LYS A 57 -3.11 -19.99 -3.14
C LYS A 57 -4.03 -18.91 -2.55
N GLU A 58 -4.07 -18.77 -1.22
CA GLU A 58 -4.86 -17.71 -0.58
C GLU A 58 -4.35 -16.32 -0.98
N ILE A 59 -3.02 -16.15 -1.04
CA ILE A 59 -2.40 -14.88 -1.39
C ILE A 59 -2.65 -14.53 -2.87
N ILE A 60 -2.56 -15.50 -3.77
CA ILE A 60 -2.91 -15.29 -5.18
C ILE A 60 -4.36 -14.78 -5.30
N LYS A 61 -5.32 -15.40 -4.61
CA LYS A 61 -6.71 -14.92 -4.59
C LYS A 61 -6.82 -13.49 -4.06
N ARG A 62 -6.04 -13.10 -3.05
CA ARG A 62 -6.03 -11.72 -2.54
C ARG A 62 -5.41 -10.73 -3.51
N ILE A 63 -4.36 -11.13 -4.24
CA ILE A 63 -3.78 -10.31 -5.30
C ILE A 63 -4.85 -10.01 -6.35
N GLU A 64 -5.50 -11.05 -6.88
CA GLU A 64 -6.50 -10.93 -7.95
C GLU A 64 -7.72 -10.12 -7.52
N ASN A 65 -8.24 -10.38 -6.32
CA ASN A 65 -9.52 -9.80 -5.90
C ASN A 65 -9.40 -8.48 -5.14
N ASN A 66 -8.22 -8.14 -4.59
CA ASN A 66 -8.07 -6.97 -3.73
C ASN A 66 -6.84 -6.11 -4.07
N TYR A 67 -5.63 -6.69 -4.08
CA TYR A 67 -4.42 -5.87 -4.17
C TYR A 67 -4.25 -5.20 -5.54
N LEU A 68 -4.62 -5.86 -6.63
CA LEU A 68 -4.59 -5.23 -7.95
C LEU A 68 -5.52 -4.01 -8.01
N LYS A 69 -6.69 -4.09 -7.37
CA LYS A 69 -7.65 -3.00 -7.32
C LYS A 69 -7.07 -1.79 -6.58
N ILE A 70 -6.59 -1.96 -5.35
CA ILE A 70 -6.06 -0.84 -4.54
C ILE A 70 -4.79 -0.23 -5.17
N LEU A 71 -3.98 -1.02 -5.88
CA LEU A 71 -2.81 -0.53 -6.61
C LEU A 71 -3.23 0.30 -7.83
N ASN A 72 -4.26 -0.13 -8.56
CA ASN A 72 -4.83 0.67 -9.66
C ASN A 72 -5.44 1.98 -9.16
N GLU A 73 -6.11 1.97 -8.01
CA GLU A 73 -6.63 3.20 -7.40
C GLU A 73 -5.49 4.18 -7.07
N LEU A 74 -4.40 3.69 -6.46
CA LEU A 74 -3.22 4.50 -6.16
C LEU A 74 -2.53 5.01 -7.44
N TYR A 75 -2.48 4.19 -8.49
CA TYR A 75 -1.96 4.60 -9.79
C TYR A 75 -2.80 5.75 -10.38
N ASN A 76 -4.13 5.62 -10.39
CA ASN A 76 -5.03 6.64 -10.89
C ASN A 76 -4.90 7.94 -10.12
N PHE A 77 -4.79 7.88 -8.78
CA PHE A 77 -4.53 9.07 -7.96
C PHE A 77 -3.29 9.84 -8.44
N PHE A 78 -2.17 9.14 -8.70
CA PHE A 78 -0.95 9.81 -9.17
C PHE A 78 -1.06 10.27 -10.62
N LEU A 79 -1.80 9.54 -11.47
CA LEU A 79 -2.05 9.93 -12.84
C LEU A 79 -2.81 11.25 -12.90
N ASP A 80 -3.85 11.40 -12.08
CA ASP A 80 -4.62 12.65 -11.95
C ASP A 80 -3.72 13.81 -11.51
N LYS A 81 -2.80 13.59 -10.56
CA LYS A 81 -1.86 14.60 -10.08
C LYS A 81 -0.78 15.03 -11.08
N ILE A 82 -0.54 14.24 -12.13
CA ILE A 82 0.36 14.60 -13.23
C ILE A 82 -0.38 15.43 -14.29
N ASN A 83 -1.69 15.20 -14.44
CA ASN A 83 -2.53 15.87 -15.43
C ASN A 83 -3.16 17.18 -14.92
N ASP A 84 -3.17 17.38 -13.60
CA ASP A 84 -3.48 18.65 -12.91
C ASP A 84 -2.33 19.67 -13.03
#